data_AF-A0A1R3V847-F1
#
_entry.id   AF-A0A1R3V847-F1
#
_cell.length_a   1.000
_cell.length_b   1.000
_cell.length_c   1.000
_cell.angle_alpha   90.00
_cell.angle_beta   90.00
_cell.angle_gamma   90.00
#
_symmetry.space_group_name_H-M   'P 1'
#
loop_
_entity.id
_entity.type
_entity.pdbx_description
1 polymer ?
#
loop_
_entity_poly.entity_id
_entity_poly.type
_entity_poly.pdbx_seq_one_letter_code
_entity_poly.pdbx_strand_id
1 'polypeptide(L)'
;MLMLASISLERERVDIIDRFKQAVRRTPEIMSAYYVTGEADFLLLISVRDMAEYEAFTRRFFHESDIKAVKTMVVMDRIKASLALPIEE
;
A
#
# COMPACT_ATOMS: atom_id res chain seq x y z
N MET A 1 13.24 -0.35 -6.44
CA MET A 1 12.02 -0.18 -7.24
C MET A 1 10.93 0.40 -6.37
N LEU A 2 10.22 1.43 -6.87
CA LEU A 2 9.07 2.01 -6.19
C LEU A 2 7.79 1.59 -6.90
N MET A 3 6.74 1.33 -6.12
CA MET A 3 5.44 0.93 -6.65
C MET A 3 4.33 1.63 -5.88
N LEU A 4 3.24 1.90 -6.58
CA LEU A 4 1.97 2.27 -5.99
C LEU A 4 1.04 1.06 -6.06
N ALA A 5 0.36 0.74 -4.97
CA ALA A 5 -0.64 -0.31 -4.96
C ALA A 5 -1.97 0.23 -4.44
N SER A 6 -3.04 0.01 -5.20
CA SER A 6 -4.40 0.24 -4.73
C SER A 6 -5.00 -1.08 -4.26
N ILE A 7 -5.54 -1.08 -3.05
CA ILE A 7 -6.09 -2.27 -2.38
C ILE A 7 -7.58 -2.07 -2.15
N SER A 8 -8.37 -3.05 -2.56
CA SER A 8 -9.79 -3.15 -2.21
C SER A 8 -9.99 -4.39 -1.34
N LEU A 9 -10.66 -4.25 -0.21
CA LEU A 9 -10.97 -5.33 0.72
C LEU A 9 -12.28 -6.02 0.34
N GLU A 10 -12.46 -7.28 0.75
CA GLU A 10 -13.72 -8.00 0.49
C GLU A 10 -14.90 -7.44 1.27
N ARG A 11 -14.65 -6.91 2.48
CA ARG A 11 -15.67 -6.36 3.37
C ARG A 11 -15.11 -5.19 4.16
N GLU A 12 -15.84 -4.08 4.20
CA GLU A 12 -15.53 -2.91 5.03
C GLU A 12 -15.93 -3.12 6.51
N ARG A 13 -15.70 -4.31 7.06
CA ARG A 13 -15.94 -4.56 8.48
C ARG A 13 -14.79 -3.92 9.28
N VAL A 14 -15.13 -3.23 10.37
CA VAL A 14 -14.17 -2.42 11.15
C VAL A 14 -12.94 -3.22 11.58
N ASP A 15 -13.11 -4.47 11.99
CA ASP A 15 -12.03 -5.37 12.40
C ASP A 15 -11.10 -5.80 11.25
N ILE A 16 -11.58 -5.84 10.01
CA ILE A 16 -10.75 -6.16 8.84
C ILE A 16 -9.88 -4.94 8.52
N ILE A 17 -10.49 -3.76 8.50
CA ILE A 17 -9.80 -2.48 8.30
C ILE A 17 -8.70 -2.30 9.35
N ASP A 18 -9.00 -2.57 10.63
CA ASP A 18 -8.03 -2.40 11.71
C ASP A 18 -6.90 -3.42 11.65
N ARG A 19 -7.19 -4.70 11.34
CA ARG A 19 -6.16 -5.72 11.10
C ARG A 19 -5.26 -5.34 9.93
N PHE A 20 -5.85 -4.85 8.84
CA PHE A 20 -5.09 -4.40 7.68
C PHE A 20 -4.18 -3.20 8.03
N LYS A 21 -4.71 -2.18 8.73
CA LYS A 21 -3.91 -1.04 9.21
C LYS A 21 -2.74 -1.48 10.10
N GLN A 22 -2.94 -2.49 10.95
CA GLN A 22 -1.86 -3.04 11.78
C GLN A 22 -0.80 -3.78 10.94
N ALA A 23 -1.23 -4.62 10.01
CA ALA A 23 -0.33 -5.33 9.11
C ALA A 23 0.52 -4.35 8.29
N VAL A 24 -0.11 -3.32 7.72
CA VAL A 24 0.57 -2.26 6.97
C VAL A 24 1.66 -1.59 7.81
N ARG A 25 1.34 -1.18 9.04
CA ARG A 25 2.31 -0.51 9.94
C ARG A 25 3.52 -1.37 10.31
N ARG A 26 3.38 -2.70 10.29
CA ARG A 26 4.45 -3.65 10.63
C ARG A 26 5.32 -4.01 9.43
N THR A 27 4.93 -3.60 8.22
CA THR A 27 5.54 -4.06 6.98
C THR A 27 6.55 -3.03 6.46
N PRO A 28 7.85 -3.30 6.54
CA PRO A 28 8.90 -2.31 6.26
C PRO A 28 8.97 -1.89 4.79
N GLU A 29 8.53 -2.72 3.86
CA GLU A 29 8.49 -2.39 2.43
C GLU A 29 7.45 -1.29 2.13
N ILE A 30 6.47 -1.07 3.00
CA ILE A 30 5.44 -0.03 2.82
C ILE A 30 5.96 1.29 3.41
N MET A 31 6.36 2.21 2.53
CA MET A 31 6.87 3.53 2.91
C MET A 31 5.76 4.48 3.34
N SER A 32 4.59 4.39 2.72
CA SER A 32 3.43 5.22 3.05
C SER A 32 2.15 4.47 2.74
N ALA A 33 1.12 4.71 3.55
CA ALA A 33 -0.18 4.09 3.37
C ALA A 33 -1.28 5.09 3.71
N TYR A 34 -2.28 5.17 2.85
CA TYR A 34 -3.41 6.07 2.99
C TYR A 34 -4.68 5.26 2.98
N TYR A 35 -5.52 5.48 4.00
CA TYR A 35 -6.90 5.04 3.99
C TYR A 35 -7.72 6.13 3.31
N VAL A 36 -8.40 5.81 2.21
CA VAL A 36 -9.00 6.80 1.32
C VAL A 36 -10.47 6.48 1.06
N THR A 37 -11.22 7.50 0.67
CA THR A 37 -12.55 7.33 0.09
C THR A 37 -12.40 7.24 -1.44
N GLY A 38 -12.99 6.23 -2.08
CA GLY A 38 -12.92 6.07 -3.54
C GLY A 38 -13.12 4.62 -4.00
N GLU A 39 -12.58 4.28 -5.16
CA GLU A 39 -12.67 2.91 -5.72
C GLU A 39 -11.83 1.87 -4.96
N ALA A 40 -10.83 2.33 -4.21
CA ALA A 40 -9.97 1.51 -3.37
C ALA A 40 -10.07 1.97 -1.92
N ASP A 41 -9.89 1.04 -1.00
CA ASP A 41 -9.88 1.31 0.45
C ASP A 41 -8.53 1.88 0.89
N PHE A 42 -7.44 1.38 0.30
CA PHE A 42 -6.09 1.80 0.64
C PHE A 42 -5.21 2.06 -0.58
N LEU A 43 -4.37 3.09 -0.46
CA LEU A 43 -3.28 3.37 -1.39
C LEU A 43 -1.94 3.22 -0.66
N LEU A 44 -1.05 2.40 -1.21
CA LEU A 44 0.25 2.09 -0.63
C LEU A 44 1.36 2.58 -1.54
N LEU A 45 2.39 3.21 -0.97
CA LEU A 45 3.69 3.42 -1.61
C LEU A 45 4.66 2.36 -1.08
N ILE A 46 5.13 1.50 -1.97
CA ILE A 46 5.96 0.34 -1.65
C ILE A 46 7.35 0.52 -2.25
N SER A 47 8.38 0.12 -1.51
CA SER A 47 9.76 0.07 -1.96
C SER A 47 10.33 -1.33 -1.76
N VAL A 48 10.87 -1.89 -2.84
CA VAL A 48 11.58 -3.18 -2.86
C VAL A 48 12.81 -3.07 -3.75
N ARG A 49 13.75 -3.99 -3.64
CA ARG A 49 14.98 -4.05 -4.43
C ARG A 49 14.69 -4.38 -5.89
N ASP A 50 13.89 -5.41 -6.14
CA ASP A 50 13.61 -5.96 -7.46
C ASP A 50 12.25 -6.68 -7.50
N MET A 51 11.91 -7.27 -8.65
CA MET A 51 10.65 -8.01 -8.85
C MET A 51 10.58 -9.33 -8.08
N ALA A 52 11.71 -9.95 -7.74
CA ALA A 52 11.72 -11.18 -6.95
C ALA A 52 11.36 -10.87 -5.49
N GLU A 53 11.92 -9.79 -4.93
CA GLU A 53 11.52 -9.30 -3.61
C GLU A 53 10.06 -8.83 -3.59
N TYR A 54 9.56 -8.22 -4.67
CA TYR A 54 8.14 -7.90 -4.81
C TYR A 54 7.25 -9.14 -4.77
N GLU A 55 7.61 -10.21 -5.48
CA GLU A 55 6.86 -11.46 -5.45
C GLU A 55 6.85 -12.07 -4.03
N ALA A 56 8.00 -12.08 -3.35
CA ALA A 56 8.10 -12.56 -1.97
C ALA A 56 7.25 -11.70 -1.01
N PHE A 57 7.29 -10.37 -1.17
CA PHE A 57 6.47 -9.42 -0.42
C PHE A 57 4.98 -9.69 -0.62
N THR A 58 4.52 -9.81 -1.87
CA THR A 58 3.10 -10.03 -2.17
C THR A 58 2.61 -11.37 -1.62
N ARG A 59 3.42 -12.44 -1.75
CA ARG A 59 3.13 -13.75 -1.15
C ARG A 59 3.08 -13.73 0.37
N ARG A 60 3.81 -12.85 1.05
CA ARG A 60 3.78 -12.74 2.52
C ARG A 60 2.64 -11.85 3.00
N PHE A 61 2.44 -10.72 2.34
CA PHE A 61 1.57 -9.65 2.82
C PHE A 61 0.11 -9.82 2.38
N PHE A 62 -0.11 -10.26 1.13
CA PHE A 62 -1.47 -10.36 0.56
C PHE A 62 -2.14 -11.73 0.72
N HIS A 63 -1.39 -12.77 1.10
CA HIS A 63 -1.93 -14.13 1.25
C HIS A 63 -2.79 -14.33 2.51
N GLU A 64 -2.54 -13.54 3.56
CA GLU A 64 -3.23 -13.65 4.86
C GLU A 64 -4.35 -12.63 5.05
N SER A 65 -4.57 -11.74 4.07
CA SER A 65 -5.44 -10.59 4.22
C SER A 65 -6.71 -10.72 3.38
N ASP A 66 -7.84 -10.26 3.93
CA ASP A 66 -9.19 -10.26 3.33
C ASP A 66 -9.29 -9.28 2.13
N ILE A 67 -8.37 -9.40 1.17
CA ILE A 67 -8.21 -8.51 0.03
C ILE A 67 -8.98 -9.07 -1.16
N LYS A 68 -9.85 -8.23 -1.71
CA LYS A 68 -10.62 -8.53 -2.93
C LYS A 68 -9.80 -8.29 -4.19
N ALA A 69 -9.06 -7.19 -4.22
CA ALA A 69 -8.29 -6.80 -5.41
C ALA A 69 -7.06 -5.98 -5.03
N VAL A 70 -5.98 -6.21 -5.78
CA VAL A 70 -4.75 -5.42 -5.75
C VAL A 70 -4.43 -4.99 -7.17
N LYS A 71 -4.23 -3.69 -7.37
CA LYS A 71 -3.69 -3.17 -8.63
C LYS A 71 -2.39 -2.44 -8.34
N THR A 72 -1.29 -3.00 -8.86
CA THR A 72 0.05 -2.46 -8.67
C THR A 72 0.52 -1.72 -9.91
N MET A 73 1.15 -0.57 -9.68
CA MET A 73 1.71 0.31 -10.70
C MET A 73 3.18 0.53 -10.36
N VAL A 74 4.06 0.06 -11.25
CA VAL A 74 5.51 0.27 -11.09
C VAL A 74 5.82 1.72 -11.47
N VAL A 75 6.53 2.43 -10.58
CA VAL A 75 6.95 3.81 -10.82
C VAL A 75 8.14 3.81 -11.77
N MET A 76 7.94 4.34 -12.98
CA MET A 76 8.99 4.45 -14.01
C MET A 76 9.90 5.64 -13.76
N ASP A 77 9.33 6.78 -13.40
CA ASP A 77 10.07 8.01 -13.07
C ASP A 77 9.39 8.73 -11.90
N ARG A 78 10.20 9.18 -10.94
CA ARG A 78 9.76 9.86 -9.72
C ARG A 78 10.04 11.34 -9.84
N ILE A 79 9.15 12.05 -10.54
CA ILE A 79 9.30 13.47 -10.88
C ILE A 79 9.40 14.40 -9.66
N LYS A 80 8.62 14.14 -8.61
CA LYS A 80 8.62 14.95 -7.38
C LYS A 80 8.33 14.09 -6.15
N ALA A 81 9.11 14.31 -5.10
CA ALA A 81 8.87 13.71 -3.80
C ALA A 81 9.34 14.63 -2.69
N SER A 82 8.40 15.03 -1.84
CA SER A 82 8.66 15.88 -0.69
C SER A 82 7.75 15.45 0.47
N LEU A 83 8.24 15.62 1.68
CA LEU A 83 7.47 15.48 2.91
C LEU A 83 6.96 16.83 3.43
N ALA A 84 7.38 17.94 2.79
CA ALA A 84 6.93 19.27 3.16
C ALA A 84 5.43 19.42 2.83
N LEU A 85 4.66 19.84 3.81
CA LEU A 85 3.27 20.23 3.62
C LEU A 85 3.24 21.67 3.10
N PRO A 86 2.74 21.94 1.89
CA PRO A 86 2.70 23.28 1.31
C PRO A 86 1.43 24.03 1.79
N ILE A 87 1.25 24.13 3.10
CA ILE A 87 0.16 24.85 3.73
C ILE A 87 0.75 25.82 4.76
N GLU A 88 0.24 27.04 4.78
CA GLU A 88 0.51 28.01 5.83
C GLU A 88 -0.29 27.60 7.08
N GLU A 89 0.29 27.76 8.28
CA GLU A 89 -0.36 27.42 9.56
C GLU A 89 -1.65 28.20 9.81
#